data_AF-A0A4U6CGL5-F1
#
_entry.id   AF-A0A4U6CGL5-F1
#
_cell.length_a   1.000
_cell.length_b   1.000
_cell.length_c   1.000
_cell.angle_alpha   90.00
_cell.angle_beta   90.00
_cell.angle_gamma   90.00
#
_symmetry.space_group_name_H-M   'P 1'
#
loop_
_entity.id
_entity.type
_entity.pdbx_description
1 polymer ?
#
loop_
_entity_poly.entity_id
_entity_poly.type
_entity_poly.pdbx_seq_one_letter_code
_entity_poly.pdbx_strand_id
1 'polypeptide(L)'
;MSTIRFSTFPRTEPPPGFTEKLVAVFQTRENSIATADLVKGLTSNEVLQILREDLMRMGFQVEQGKMVADRIKRPVFFGENGAATLQYEVDAFHPEWRCGLEIEAGRASEGNAIYRDLIQALVMVNLDCLVLAVPNGYRRKSLGRTVVSKDYARTCAVADALFGHTRIRMPIASL
;
A
#
# COMPACT_ATOMS: atom_id res chain seq x y z
N MET A 1 20.12 12.67 4.08
CA MET A 1 19.04 12.75 3.07
C MET A 1 18.18 11.51 3.20
N SER A 2 16.85 11.64 3.08
CA SER A 2 15.93 10.51 3.18
C SER A 2 16.17 9.50 2.05
N THR A 3 15.99 8.21 2.34
CA THR A 3 15.99 7.11 1.34
C THR A 3 14.58 6.75 0.87
N ILE A 4 13.54 7.35 1.47
CA ILE A 4 12.16 7.23 1.01
C ILE A 4 12.04 7.86 -0.37
N ARG A 5 11.44 7.11 -1.29
CA ARG A 5 11.17 7.51 -2.67
C ARG A 5 9.80 7.02 -3.07
N PHE A 6 9.17 7.70 -4.04
CA PHE A 6 7.86 7.33 -4.55
C PHE A 6 7.82 7.44 -6.08
N SER A 7 6.87 6.75 -6.68
CA SER A 7 6.49 6.85 -8.09
C SER A 7 4.97 6.85 -8.15
N THR A 8 4.38 7.53 -9.13
CA THR A 8 2.93 7.49 -9.38
C THR A 8 2.65 6.97 -10.78
N PHE A 9 1.51 6.31 -10.92
CA PHE A 9 1.04 5.74 -12.17
C PHE A 9 -0.42 6.15 -12.45
N PRO A 10 -0.82 6.41 -13.71
CA PRO A 10 0.01 6.32 -14.91
C PRO A 10 1.08 7.42 -14.95
N ARG A 11 2.23 7.15 -15.59
CA ARG A 11 3.35 8.13 -15.68
C ARG A 11 3.05 9.34 -16.57
N THR A 12 1.86 9.40 -17.14
CA THR A 12 1.38 10.48 -18.01
C THR A 12 0.64 11.57 -17.24
N GLU A 13 0.45 11.40 -15.93
CA GLU A 13 -0.30 12.33 -15.08
C GLU A 13 0.55 12.80 -13.89
N PRO A 14 0.32 14.02 -13.37
CA PRO A 14 0.97 14.47 -12.15
C PRO A 14 0.51 13.65 -10.94
N PRO A 15 1.35 13.50 -9.89
CA PRO A 15 0.91 12.90 -8.63
C PRO A 15 -0.32 13.61 -8.05
N PRO A 16 -1.22 12.88 -7.37
CA PRO A 16 -2.29 13.50 -6.59
C PRO A 16 -1.76 14.57 -5.62
N GLY A 17 -2.52 15.65 -5.40
CA GLY A 17 -2.06 16.78 -4.59
C GLY A 17 -1.77 16.46 -3.11
N PHE A 18 -2.22 15.30 -2.61
CA PHE A 18 -1.91 14.83 -1.26
C PHE A 18 -0.61 14.01 -1.17
N THR A 19 -0.03 13.58 -2.30
CA THR A 19 1.08 12.63 -2.34
C THR A 19 2.29 13.14 -1.55
N GLU A 20 2.67 14.41 -1.69
CA GLU A 20 3.81 14.98 -0.97
C GLU A 20 3.61 14.95 0.55
N LYS A 21 2.39 15.24 1.02
CA LYS A 21 2.05 15.20 2.45
C LYS A 21 2.15 13.78 3.00
N LEU A 22 1.68 12.80 2.22
CA LEU A 22 1.75 11.40 2.62
C LEU A 22 3.20 10.91 2.66
N VAL A 23 3.99 11.22 1.63
CA VAL A 23 5.42 10.89 1.59
C VAL A 23 6.18 11.53 2.77
N ALA A 24 5.83 12.76 3.17
CA ALA A 24 6.44 13.42 4.31
C ALA A 24 6.23 12.67 5.64
N VAL A 25 5.10 11.96 5.81
CA VAL A 25 4.86 11.08 6.98
C VAL A 25 5.88 9.95 7.02
N PHE A 26 6.09 9.25 5.89
CA PHE A 26 7.10 8.19 5.79
C PHE A 26 8.52 8.72 6.01
N GLN A 27 8.85 9.89 5.46
CA GLN A 27 10.16 10.53 5.65
C GLN A 27 10.41 10.90 7.12
N THR A 28 9.41 11.46 7.79
CA THR A 28 9.51 11.84 9.21
C THR A 28 9.71 10.63 10.11
N ARG A 29 9.11 9.49 9.76
CA ARG A 29 9.21 8.23 10.49
C ARG A 29 10.29 7.28 9.96
N GLU A 30 11.09 7.70 9.00
CA GLU A 30 12.03 6.84 8.28
C GLU A 30 12.96 6.08 9.25
N ASN A 31 13.54 6.77 10.24
CA ASN A 31 14.42 6.15 11.22
C ASN A 31 13.75 5.04 12.05
N SER A 32 12.42 5.06 12.17
CA SER A 32 11.65 4.06 12.91
C SER A 32 11.15 2.92 12.04
N ILE A 33 11.00 3.14 10.73
CA ILE A 33 10.45 2.13 9.79
C ILE A 33 11.50 1.52 8.87
N ALA A 34 12.67 2.16 8.73
CA ALA A 34 13.75 1.68 7.88
C ALA A 34 14.29 0.35 8.41
N THR A 35 14.22 -0.66 7.55
CA THR A 35 14.68 -2.02 7.88
C THR A 35 16.14 -2.26 7.49
N ALA A 36 16.81 -1.24 6.94
CA ALA A 36 18.18 -1.35 6.45
C ALA A 36 19.15 -1.82 7.55
N ASP A 37 19.03 -1.28 8.77
CA ASP A 37 19.99 -1.54 9.85
C ASP A 37 19.52 -2.62 10.84
N LEU A 38 18.34 -3.21 10.63
CA LEU A 38 17.75 -4.18 11.54
C LEU A 38 18.06 -5.63 11.12
N VAL A 39 18.62 -6.42 12.04
CA VAL A 39 18.87 -7.87 11.86
C VAL A 39 17.57 -8.64 11.62
N LYS A 40 16.47 -8.18 12.23
CA LYS A 40 15.09 -8.62 11.99
C LYS A 40 14.30 -7.37 11.56
N GLY A 41 13.98 -7.25 10.28
CA GLY A 41 13.14 -6.15 9.77
C GLY A 41 11.73 -6.19 10.37
N LEU A 42 10.99 -5.10 10.19
CA LEU A 42 9.61 -4.94 10.66
C LEU A 42 8.61 -5.67 9.75
N THR A 43 7.50 -6.08 10.34
CA THR A 43 6.28 -6.55 9.66
C THR A 43 5.40 -5.37 9.23
N SER A 44 4.48 -5.61 8.29
CA SER A 44 3.47 -4.63 7.85
C SER A 44 2.74 -3.98 9.02
N ASN A 45 2.22 -4.79 9.95
CA ASN A 45 1.49 -4.29 11.11
C ASN A 45 2.37 -3.43 12.03
N GLU A 46 3.64 -3.77 12.23
CA GLU A 46 4.56 -2.96 13.03
C GLU A 46 4.83 -1.60 12.37
N VAL A 47 5.00 -1.57 11.04
CA VAL A 47 5.14 -0.32 10.29
C VAL A 47 3.84 0.50 10.37
N LEU A 48 2.67 -0.11 10.17
CA LEU A 48 1.38 0.56 10.29
C LEU A 48 1.15 1.17 11.68
N GLN A 49 1.51 0.44 12.73
CA GLN A 49 1.43 0.94 14.11
C GLN A 49 2.27 2.18 14.33
N ILE A 50 3.48 2.24 13.76
CA ILE A 50 4.36 3.42 13.87
C ILE A 50 3.76 4.63 13.15
N LEU A 51 3.13 4.43 11.99
CA LEU A 51 2.59 5.50 11.15
C LEU A 51 1.18 5.96 11.56
N ARG A 52 0.46 5.14 12.34
CA ARG A 52 -0.97 5.28 12.63
C ARG A 52 -1.37 6.70 13.03
N GLU A 53 -0.72 7.26 14.05
CA GLU A 53 -1.08 8.58 14.59
C GLU A 53 -0.92 9.70 13.55
N ASP A 54 0.09 9.61 12.69
CA ASP A 54 0.30 10.61 11.64
C ASP A 54 -0.72 10.45 10.52
N LEU A 55 -1.04 9.21 10.13
CA LEU A 55 -2.06 8.90 9.13
C LEU A 55 -3.46 9.34 9.59
N MET A 56 -3.82 9.06 10.85
CA MET A 56 -5.08 9.51 11.43
C MET A 56 -5.18 11.05 11.47
N ARG A 57 -4.09 11.74 11.83
CA ARG A 57 -4.02 13.21 11.76
C ARG A 57 -4.19 13.75 10.33
N MET A 58 -3.85 12.97 9.32
CA MET A 58 -4.09 13.30 7.92
C MET A 58 -5.52 13.00 7.44
N GLY A 59 -6.36 12.34 8.25
CA GLY A 59 -7.74 11.99 7.89
C GLY A 59 -7.94 10.53 7.46
N PHE A 60 -6.92 9.68 7.55
CA PHE A 60 -7.10 8.24 7.31
C PHE A 60 -7.84 7.56 8.45
N GLN A 61 -8.75 6.66 8.08
CA GLN A 61 -9.22 5.58 8.93
C GLN A 61 -8.16 4.48 8.87
N VAL A 62 -7.59 4.08 10.01
CA VAL A 62 -6.47 3.12 10.07
C VAL A 62 -6.87 1.91 10.90
N GLU A 63 -6.55 0.71 10.43
CA GLU A 63 -6.79 -0.53 11.18
C GLU A 63 -6.09 -0.49 12.55
N GLN A 64 -6.86 -0.73 13.62
CA GLN A 64 -6.38 -0.61 15.00
C GLN A 64 -5.90 -1.94 15.60
N GLY A 65 -6.32 -3.08 15.05
CA GLY A 65 -6.07 -4.39 15.63
C GLY A 65 -6.45 -5.54 14.69
N LYS A 66 -6.29 -6.78 15.17
CA LYS A 66 -6.58 -7.99 14.38
C LYS A 66 -8.05 -8.41 14.46
N MET A 67 -8.88 -7.73 15.25
CA MET A 67 -10.29 -8.10 15.40
C MET A 67 -11.04 -7.72 14.12
N VAL A 68 -12.03 -8.53 13.75
CA VAL A 68 -12.85 -8.29 12.54
C VAL A 68 -13.53 -6.92 12.56
N ALA A 69 -13.84 -6.39 13.75
CA ALA A 69 -14.45 -5.08 13.93
C ALA A 69 -13.49 -3.91 13.69
N ASP A 70 -12.18 -4.15 13.79
CA ASP A 70 -11.15 -3.11 13.63
C ASP A 70 -10.72 -2.95 12.16
N ARG A 71 -11.15 -3.87 11.29
CA ARG A 71 -10.74 -3.93 9.89
C ARG A 71 -11.47 -2.89 9.05
N ILE A 72 -10.74 -2.21 8.18
CA ILE A 72 -11.31 -1.24 7.25
C ILE A 72 -11.81 -1.98 6.01
N LYS A 73 -13.12 -2.22 5.94
CA LYS A 73 -13.75 -2.95 4.83
C LYS A 73 -14.27 -2.03 3.74
N ARG A 74 -13.99 -2.39 2.49
CA ARG A 74 -14.44 -1.70 1.28
C ARG A 74 -15.37 -2.60 0.47
N PRO A 75 -16.58 -2.14 0.12
CA PRO A 75 -17.52 -2.93 -0.64
C PRO A 75 -17.03 -3.17 -2.07
N VAL A 76 -17.33 -4.36 -2.59
CA VAL A 76 -17.06 -4.78 -3.98
C VAL A 76 -18.39 -5.04 -4.69
N PHE A 77 -19.27 -5.81 -4.05
CA PHE A 77 -20.61 -6.09 -4.54
C PHE A 77 -21.67 -5.67 -3.52
N PHE A 78 -22.82 -5.26 -4.03
CA PHE A 78 -24.02 -4.97 -3.26
C PHE A 78 -25.13 -5.91 -3.69
N GLY A 79 -25.84 -6.47 -2.72
CA GLY A 79 -27.00 -7.33 -2.92
C GLY A 79 -28.31 -6.58 -2.67
N GLU A 80 -29.31 -7.33 -2.21
CA GLU A 80 -30.63 -6.80 -1.89
C GLU A 80 -30.54 -5.65 -0.87
N ASN A 81 -31.36 -4.60 -1.08
CA ASN A 81 -31.38 -3.38 -0.26
C ASN A 81 -30.04 -2.64 -0.16
N GLY A 82 -29.11 -2.85 -1.10
CA GLY A 82 -27.82 -2.17 -1.11
C GLY A 82 -26.85 -2.65 -0.02
N ALA A 83 -27.11 -3.82 0.59
CA ALA A 83 -26.19 -4.41 1.56
C ALA A 83 -24.95 -4.97 0.84
N ALA A 84 -23.75 -4.69 1.36
CA ALA A 84 -22.52 -5.21 0.78
C ALA A 84 -22.43 -6.74 0.94
N THR A 85 -22.34 -7.47 -0.18
CA THR A 85 -22.27 -8.95 -0.22
C THR A 85 -20.85 -9.48 -0.36
N LEU A 86 -19.96 -8.69 -0.93
CA LEU A 86 -18.51 -8.94 -0.96
C LEU A 86 -17.78 -7.67 -0.55
N GLN A 87 -16.81 -7.82 0.33
CA GLN A 87 -15.97 -6.74 0.82
C GLN A 87 -14.52 -7.21 0.87
N TYR A 88 -13.61 -6.31 0.57
CA TYR A 88 -12.17 -6.51 0.81
C TYR A 88 -11.69 -5.54 1.89
N GLU A 89 -10.53 -5.83 2.45
CA GLU A 89 -9.95 -5.08 3.55
C GLU A 89 -8.78 -4.26 3.03
N VAL A 90 -8.52 -3.12 3.67
CA VAL A 90 -7.33 -2.29 3.45
C VAL A 90 -6.71 -1.92 4.80
N ASP A 91 -5.40 -1.69 4.85
CA ASP A 91 -4.74 -1.25 6.09
C ASP A 91 -5.23 0.13 6.55
N ALA A 92 -5.43 1.05 5.59
CA ALA A 92 -6.02 2.36 5.86
C ALA A 92 -6.80 2.92 4.66
N PHE A 93 -7.77 3.80 4.94
CA PHE A 93 -8.59 4.47 3.93
C PHE A 93 -8.83 5.94 4.26
N HIS A 94 -8.62 6.82 3.28
CA HIS A 94 -8.98 8.23 3.37
C HIS A 94 -10.30 8.47 2.64
N PRO A 95 -11.38 8.88 3.32
CA PRO A 95 -12.70 9.02 2.70
C PRO A 95 -12.80 10.16 1.69
N GLU A 96 -12.17 11.31 1.95
CA GLU A 96 -12.24 12.45 1.00
C GLU A 96 -11.39 12.21 -0.26
N TRP A 97 -10.18 11.66 -0.11
CA TRP A 97 -9.32 11.32 -1.25
C TRP A 97 -9.70 10.02 -1.93
N ARG A 98 -10.65 9.26 -1.36
CA ARG A 98 -11.03 7.92 -1.80
C ARG A 98 -9.79 7.04 -2.03
N CYS A 99 -8.87 7.11 -1.08
CA CYS A 99 -7.54 6.54 -1.20
C CYS A 99 -7.38 5.37 -0.24
N GLY A 100 -7.10 4.17 -0.78
CA GLY A 100 -6.61 3.05 0.01
C GLY A 100 -5.10 3.16 0.24
N LEU A 101 -4.61 2.67 1.37
CA LEU A 101 -3.19 2.49 1.67
C LEU A 101 -2.98 1.07 2.14
N GLU A 102 -1.99 0.39 1.57
CA GLU A 102 -1.54 -0.94 1.98
C GLU A 102 -0.05 -0.90 2.28
N ILE A 103 0.35 -1.52 3.39
CA ILE A 103 1.73 -1.61 3.84
C ILE A 103 2.19 -3.05 3.67
N GLU A 104 3.20 -3.25 2.83
CA GLU A 104 3.73 -4.57 2.52
C GLU A 104 5.18 -4.67 2.99
N ALA A 105 5.37 -4.73 4.30
CA ALA A 105 6.66 -4.86 4.96
C ALA A 105 6.90 -6.29 5.49
N GLY A 106 7.97 -6.93 5.02
CA GLY A 106 8.50 -8.15 5.65
C GLY A 106 8.68 -9.34 4.71
N ARG A 107 9.01 -10.49 5.32
CA ARG A 107 9.32 -11.77 4.62
C ARG A 107 8.10 -12.38 3.91
N ALA A 108 6.89 -11.94 4.28
CA ALA A 108 5.62 -12.48 3.81
C ALA A 108 5.11 -11.83 2.52
N SER A 109 5.68 -10.69 2.10
CA SER A 109 5.30 -9.99 0.86
C SER A 109 5.80 -10.69 -0.42
N GLU A 110 6.23 -11.95 -0.34
CA GLU A 110 6.72 -12.70 -1.48
C GLU A 110 5.64 -12.91 -2.56
N GLY A 111 5.94 -12.37 -3.74
CA GLY A 111 5.39 -12.75 -5.04
C GLY A 111 4.06 -12.11 -5.40
N ASN A 112 3.04 -12.32 -4.57
CA ASN A 112 1.65 -12.11 -4.96
C ASN A 112 0.89 -11.06 -4.14
N ALA A 113 1.45 -10.56 -3.03
CA ALA A 113 0.77 -9.58 -2.18
C ALA A 113 0.40 -8.31 -2.98
N ILE A 114 1.39 -7.70 -3.63
CA ILE A 114 1.21 -6.55 -4.53
C ILE A 114 0.11 -6.80 -5.58
N TYR A 115 0.12 -7.98 -6.23
CA TYR A 115 -0.89 -8.30 -7.24
C TYR A 115 -2.29 -8.44 -6.63
N ARG A 116 -2.39 -9.10 -5.48
CA ARG A 116 -3.66 -9.28 -4.76
C ARG A 116 -4.22 -7.91 -4.38
N ASP A 117 -3.44 -7.07 -3.71
CA ASP A 117 -3.90 -5.79 -3.21
C ASP A 117 -4.29 -4.85 -4.35
N LEU A 118 -3.49 -4.85 -5.42
CA LEU A 118 -3.82 -4.10 -6.62
C LEU A 118 -5.13 -4.59 -7.25
N ILE A 119 -5.27 -5.88 -7.51
CA ILE A 119 -6.50 -6.45 -8.12
C ILE A 119 -7.72 -6.20 -7.24
N GLN A 120 -7.59 -6.35 -5.92
CA GLN A 120 -8.66 -6.05 -4.98
C GLN A 120 -9.06 -4.57 -5.05
N ALA A 121 -8.10 -3.66 -5.07
CA ALA A 121 -8.37 -2.22 -5.20
C ALA A 121 -9.10 -1.88 -6.51
N LEU A 122 -8.80 -2.55 -7.62
CA LEU A 122 -9.49 -2.30 -8.91
C LEU A 122 -10.99 -2.59 -8.85
N VAL A 123 -11.44 -3.43 -7.92
CA VAL A 123 -12.86 -3.82 -7.79
C VAL A 123 -13.53 -3.23 -6.55
N MET A 124 -12.80 -2.49 -5.72
CA MET A 124 -13.37 -1.78 -4.57
C MET A 124 -14.18 -0.56 -5.02
N VAL A 125 -15.36 -0.40 -4.43
CA VAL A 125 -16.24 0.73 -4.70
C VAL A 125 -15.78 1.95 -3.91
N ASN A 126 -15.80 3.09 -4.60
CA ASN A 126 -15.36 4.38 -4.09
C ASN A 126 -13.88 4.40 -3.66
N LEU A 127 -13.03 3.75 -4.44
CA LEU A 127 -11.58 3.84 -4.35
C LEU A 127 -11.05 4.40 -5.67
N ASP A 128 -10.44 5.57 -5.62
CA ASP A 128 -9.91 6.28 -6.79
C ASP A 128 -8.38 6.21 -6.84
N CYS A 129 -7.73 5.98 -5.68
CA CYS A 129 -6.28 5.85 -5.57
C CYS A 129 -5.91 4.70 -4.61
N LEU A 130 -4.86 3.95 -4.95
CA LEU A 130 -4.23 2.99 -4.04
C LEU A 130 -2.80 3.47 -3.77
N VAL A 131 -2.35 3.43 -2.53
CA VAL A 131 -0.94 3.65 -2.17
C VAL A 131 -0.37 2.34 -1.67
N LEU A 132 0.70 1.87 -2.30
CA LEU A 132 1.44 0.69 -1.86
C LEU A 132 2.77 1.10 -1.20
N ALA A 133 2.86 0.94 0.11
CA ALA A 133 4.09 1.18 0.86
C ALA A 133 4.93 -0.10 0.96
N VAL A 134 6.02 -0.17 0.18
CA VAL A 134 6.92 -1.32 0.11
C VAL A 134 8.36 -0.95 0.47
N PRO A 135 9.16 -1.88 1.02
CA PRO A 135 10.59 -1.67 1.23
C PRO A 135 11.34 -1.37 -0.08
N ASN A 136 12.38 -0.55 0.00
CA ASN A 136 13.33 -0.40 -1.11
C ASN A 136 14.00 -1.73 -1.48
N GLY A 137 14.27 -2.56 -0.48
CA GLY A 137 14.67 -3.95 -0.65
C GLY A 137 14.65 -4.70 0.68
N TYR A 138 14.34 -5.98 0.63
CA TYR A 138 14.26 -6.83 1.81
C TYR A 138 15.41 -7.85 1.84
N ARG A 139 16.16 -7.88 2.94
CA ARG A 139 17.25 -8.85 3.16
C ARG A 139 16.68 -10.17 3.65
N ARG A 140 16.85 -11.25 2.88
CA ARG A 140 16.51 -12.62 3.29
C ARG A 140 17.72 -13.54 3.21
N LYS A 141 17.77 -14.55 4.06
CA LYS A 141 18.71 -15.68 3.91
C LYS A 141 18.06 -16.72 2.99
N SER A 142 18.73 -17.08 1.91
CA SER A 142 18.33 -18.15 0.99
C SER A 142 19.55 -19.01 0.72
N LEU A 143 19.44 -20.33 0.98
CA LEU A 143 20.52 -21.30 0.77
C LEU A 143 21.87 -20.85 1.37
N GLY A 144 21.84 -20.33 2.61
CA GLY A 144 23.04 -19.85 3.30
C GLY A 144 23.60 -18.50 2.81
N ARG A 145 23.02 -17.89 1.77
CA ARG A 145 23.41 -16.57 1.24
C ARG A 145 22.40 -15.49 1.58
N THR A 146 22.88 -14.28 1.83
CA THR A 146 22.02 -13.10 1.95
C THR A 146 21.63 -12.62 0.55
N VAL A 147 20.33 -12.62 0.27
CA VAL A 147 19.74 -12.10 -0.96
C VAL A 147 18.92 -10.86 -0.60
N VAL A 148 19.03 -9.81 -1.40
CA VAL A 148 18.25 -8.58 -1.26
C VAL A 148 17.20 -8.55 -2.37
N SER A 149 15.92 -8.57 -2.02
CA SER A 149 14.85 -8.33 -2.99
C SER A 149 14.81 -6.84 -3.40
N LYS A 150 14.18 -6.54 -4.54
CA LYS A 150 14.01 -5.18 -5.06
C LYS A 150 12.52 -4.84 -5.10
N ASP A 151 11.85 -4.84 -3.95
CA ASP A 151 10.38 -4.83 -3.86
C ASP A 151 9.78 -3.56 -4.45
N TYR A 152 10.35 -2.39 -4.16
CA TYR A 152 9.96 -1.14 -4.81
C TYR A 152 10.06 -1.19 -6.35
N ALA A 153 11.19 -1.67 -6.88
CA ALA A 153 11.40 -1.73 -8.33
C ALA A 153 10.45 -2.74 -8.99
N ARG A 154 10.18 -3.88 -8.34
CA ARG A 154 9.21 -4.87 -8.81
C ARG A 154 7.79 -4.29 -8.82
N THR A 155 7.41 -3.56 -7.77
CA THR A 155 6.09 -2.91 -7.66
C THR A 155 5.90 -1.92 -8.79
N CYS A 156 6.90 -1.07 -9.04
CA CYS A 156 6.88 -0.13 -10.17
C CYS A 156 6.74 -0.86 -11.52
N ALA A 157 7.48 -1.96 -11.73
CA ALA A 157 7.40 -2.72 -12.97
C ALA A 157 6.01 -3.34 -13.21
N VAL A 158 5.33 -3.80 -12.15
CA VAL A 158 3.95 -4.28 -12.23
C VAL A 158 3.00 -3.13 -12.58
N ALA A 159 3.13 -1.99 -11.91
CA ALA A 159 2.33 -0.81 -12.19
C ALA A 159 2.52 -0.31 -13.64
N ASP A 160 3.75 -0.20 -14.11
CA ASP A 160 4.08 0.16 -15.50
C ASP A 160 3.42 -0.80 -16.50
N ALA A 161 3.49 -2.11 -16.24
CA ALA A 161 2.89 -3.12 -17.11
C ALA A 161 1.36 -3.04 -17.16
N LEU A 162 0.70 -2.67 -16.06
CA LEU A 162 -0.78 -2.63 -16.00
C LEU A 162 -1.33 -1.30 -16.50
N PHE A 163 -0.77 -0.17 -16.07
CA PHE A 163 -1.21 1.16 -16.50
C PHE A 163 -0.76 1.50 -17.93
N GLY A 164 0.33 0.91 -18.41
CA GLY A 164 0.83 1.14 -19.77
C GLY A 164 0.21 0.24 -20.84
N HIS A 165 -0.61 -0.74 -20.49
CA HIS A 165 -1.07 -1.78 -21.42
C HIS A 165 -2.54 -1.60 -21.81
N THR A 166 -2.85 -1.70 -23.11
CA THR A 166 -4.19 -1.42 -23.66
C THR A 166 -5.27 -2.46 -23.33
N ARG A 167 -4.86 -3.70 -23.01
CA ARG A 167 -5.79 -4.78 -22.58
C ARG A 167 -6.44 -4.54 -21.23
N ILE A 168 -5.89 -3.66 -20.39
CA ILE A 168 -6.43 -3.38 -19.06
C ILE A 168 -6.77 -1.90 -19.02
N ARG A 169 -7.99 -1.57 -18.63
CA ARG A 169 -8.39 -0.20 -18.30
C ARG A 169 -8.46 -0.11 -16.79
N MET A 170 -7.57 0.66 -16.19
CA MET A 170 -7.52 0.84 -14.75
C MET A 170 -8.73 1.71 -14.32
N PRO A 171 -9.60 1.22 -13.43
CA PRO A 171 -10.73 2.00 -12.91
C PRO A 171 -10.32 2.97 -11.79
N ILE A 172 -9.12 2.77 -11.22
CA ILE A 172 -8.49 3.71 -10.29
C ILE A 172 -7.65 4.72 -11.09
N ALA A 173 -7.67 5.98 -10.68
CA ALA A 173 -6.97 7.07 -11.36
C ALA A 173 -5.47 7.08 -11.05
N SER A 174 -5.07 6.63 -9.85
CA SER A 174 -3.67 6.64 -9.44
C SER A 174 -3.26 5.41 -8.62
N LEU A 175 -2.01 4.99 -8.79
CA LEU A 175 -1.26 4.06 -7.92
C LEU A 175 0.06 4.70 -7.47
#